data_AF-A0A8J6HLZ5-F1
#
_entry.id   AF-A0A8J6HLZ5-F1
#
_cell.length_a   1.000
_cell.length_b   1.000
_cell.length_c   1.000
_cell.angle_alpha   90.00
_cell.angle_beta   90.00
_cell.angle_gamma   90.00
#
_symmetry.space_group_name_H-M   'P 1'
#
loop_
_entity.id
_entity.type
_entity.pdbx_description
1 polymer ?
#
loop_
_entity_poly.entity_id
_entity_poly.type
_entity_poly.pdbx_seq_one_letter_code
_entity_poly.pdbx_strand_id
1 'polypeptide(L)'
;MKLLLCLVIVALVAAAWAETPRDKMRKYHIICKSESGISEDLLNKARNTKKLDHPEVKRQALCILTKGGYIDSKGDFQVELMKTQFKENSDDPENVEKFVDKCAVKKDTPLSSSSKFMECLLEYRVALQGANVSKISEESSNEPWALSEIKQYTFRLLKKAGLIDANGEFQVETIKTTFKENLKDPEKVDDLVAKCAVKKDTPQNSAFEFFQSKNAPHLIVSSTNRETSDPKMKLLLCLVLVALVAATYAETPREKLKQHSDACKAESGVSEESLNKVRNREEVDDPKLKEHAFCILKRAGFIDASGEFQLDHIKTKFKENSEHPEKVDDLVTKCAVKKDTPQHSSADFFKCVHDNRS
;
A
#
# COMPACT_ATOMS: atom_id res chain seq x y z
N MET A 1 -41.73 11.11 -19.77
CA MET A 1 -40.36 11.65 -19.71
C MET A 1 -39.83 11.87 -18.29
N LYS A 2 -40.56 12.56 -17.39
CA LYS A 2 -40.11 12.79 -15.98
C LYS A 2 -39.91 11.51 -15.15
N LEU A 3 -40.76 10.49 -15.34
CA LEU A 3 -40.64 9.18 -14.65
C LEU A 3 -39.37 8.41 -15.09
N LEU A 4 -39.03 8.49 -16.39
CA LEU A 4 -37.83 7.85 -16.94
C LEU A 4 -36.54 8.52 -16.41
N LEU A 5 -36.56 9.85 -16.27
CA LEU A 5 -35.44 10.60 -15.70
C LEU A 5 -35.21 10.27 -14.21
N CYS A 6 -36.27 10.10 -13.42
CA CYS A 6 -36.17 9.65 -12.03
C CYS A 6 -35.57 8.23 -11.91
N LEU A 7 -35.99 7.29 -12.77
CA LEU A 7 -35.46 5.93 -12.74
C LEU A 7 -33.98 5.88 -13.12
N VAL A 8 -33.53 6.71 -14.06
CA VAL A 8 -32.11 6.84 -14.42
C VAL A 8 -31.30 7.45 -13.28
N ILE A 9 -31.81 8.48 -12.60
CA ILE A 9 -31.13 9.09 -11.43
C ILE A 9 -31.04 8.09 -10.28
N VAL A 10 -32.12 7.34 -9.98
CA VAL A 10 -32.11 6.31 -8.92
C VAL A 10 -31.15 5.18 -9.26
N ALA A 11 -31.04 4.76 -10.52
CA ALA A 11 -30.08 3.74 -10.96
C ALA A 11 -28.63 4.22 -10.88
N LEU A 12 -28.35 5.47 -11.27
CA LEU A 12 -27.01 6.08 -11.18
C LEU A 12 -26.58 6.31 -9.73
N VAL A 13 -27.50 6.71 -8.86
CA VAL A 13 -27.27 6.80 -7.42
C VAL A 13 -27.06 5.38 -6.86
N ALA A 14 -27.89 4.39 -7.17
CA ALA A 14 -27.69 3.03 -6.67
C ALA A 14 -26.32 2.43 -7.09
N ALA A 15 -25.86 2.69 -8.31
CA ALA A 15 -24.55 2.26 -8.79
C ALA A 15 -23.37 2.98 -8.08
N ALA A 16 -23.54 4.26 -7.71
CA ALA A 16 -22.53 5.02 -6.97
C ALA A 16 -22.41 4.60 -5.50
N TRP A 17 -23.42 3.90 -4.96
CA TRP A 17 -23.42 3.37 -3.58
C TRP A 17 -23.13 1.87 -3.52
N ALA A 18 -22.85 1.24 -4.66
CA ALA A 18 -22.42 -0.15 -4.68
C ALA A 18 -21.07 -0.28 -3.96
N GLU A 19 -21.09 -0.87 -2.76
CA GLU A 19 -19.88 -1.11 -1.99
C GLU A 19 -18.87 -1.90 -2.82
N THR A 20 -17.64 -1.39 -2.88
CA THR A 20 -16.60 -2.13 -3.60
C THR A 20 -16.30 -3.44 -2.85
N PRO A 21 -15.86 -4.50 -3.55
CA PRO A 21 -15.43 -5.74 -2.90
C PRO A 21 -14.36 -5.50 -1.81
N ARG A 22 -13.51 -4.48 -1.97
CA ARG A 22 -12.53 -4.06 -0.97
C ARG A 22 -13.18 -3.48 0.29
N ASP A 23 -14.20 -2.64 0.16
CA ASP A 23 -14.92 -2.07 1.30
C ASP A 23 -15.61 -3.17 2.11
N LYS A 24 -16.23 -4.13 1.41
CA LYS A 24 -16.88 -5.29 2.02
C LYS A 24 -15.89 -6.14 2.82
N MET A 25 -14.72 -6.44 2.25
CA MET A 25 -13.67 -7.18 2.97
C MET A 25 -13.09 -6.41 4.15
N ARG A 26 -12.95 -5.08 4.06
CA ARG A 26 -12.54 -4.23 5.19
C ARG A 26 -13.56 -4.31 6.34
N LYS A 27 -14.86 -4.23 6.03
CA LYS A 27 -15.93 -4.39 7.02
C LYS A 27 -15.87 -5.74 7.70
N TYR A 28 -15.66 -6.83 6.94
CA TYR A 28 -15.52 -8.17 7.50
C TYR A 28 -14.31 -8.29 8.41
N HIS A 29 -13.16 -7.70 8.05
CA HIS A 29 -11.99 -7.68 8.93
C HIS A 29 -12.28 -7.02 10.28
N ILE A 30 -12.97 -5.88 10.28
CA ILE A 30 -13.32 -5.15 11.51
C ILE A 30 -14.25 -5.98 12.39
N ILE A 31 -15.32 -6.52 11.81
CA ILE A 31 -16.30 -7.34 12.54
C ILE A 31 -15.63 -8.61 13.09
N CYS A 32 -14.90 -9.33 12.24
CA CYS A 32 -14.27 -10.60 12.61
C CYS A 32 -13.12 -10.45 13.59
N LYS A 33 -12.45 -9.29 13.63
CA LYS A 33 -11.47 -8.98 14.67
C LYS A 33 -12.14 -8.93 16.05
N SER A 34 -13.30 -8.29 16.15
CA SER A 34 -14.08 -8.24 17.38
C SER A 34 -14.60 -9.62 17.78
N GLU A 35 -15.15 -10.39 16.83
CA GLU A 35 -15.75 -11.71 17.12
C GLU A 35 -14.70 -12.77 17.49
N SER A 36 -13.49 -12.73 16.89
CA SER A 36 -12.45 -13.73 17.15
C SER A 36 -11.70 -13.50 18.46
N GLY A 37 -11.76 -12.29 19.02
CA GLY A 37 -10.97 -11.84 20.16
C GLY A 37 -9.49 -11.64 19.84
N ILE A 38 -9.11 -11.57 18.55
CA ILE A 38 -7.71 -11.43 18.16
C ILE A 38 -7.18 -10.04 18.50
N SER A 39 -6.02 -10.00 19.16
CA SER A 39 -5.31 -8.74 19.36
C SER A 39 -4.66 -8.25 18.06
N GLU A 40 -4.46 -6.93 17.96
CA GLU A 40 -3.78 -6.34 16.79
C GLU A 40 -2.34 -6.89 16.65
N ASP A 41 -1.64 -7.09 17.76
CA ASP A 41 -0.28 -7.65 17.77
C ASP A 41 -0.24 -9.07 17.20
N LEU A 42 -1.20 -9.91 17.59
CA LEU A 42 -1.28 -11.27 17.11
C LEU A 42 -1.65 -11.33 15.62
N LEU A 43 -2.55 -10.45 15.17
CA LEU A 43 -2.88 -10.28 13.75
C LEU A 43 -1.65 -9.90 12.92
N ASN A 44 -0.86 -8.95 13.41
CA ASN A 44 0.37 -8.53 12.74
C ASN A 44 1.42 -9.66 12.71
N LYS A 45 1.57 -10.40 13.81
CA LYS A 45 2.47 -11.57 13.86
C LYS A 45 2.05 -12.68 12.88
N ALA A 46 0.75 -12.94 12.77
CA ALA A 46 0.19 -13.93 11.84
C ALA A 46 0.48 -13.56 10.38
N ARG A 47 0.37 -12.27 10.03
CA ARG A 47 0.67 -11.76 8.69
C ARG A 47 2.13 -12.00 8.28
N ASN A 48 3.06 -11.91 9.23
CA ASN A 48 4.50 -11.98 8.96
C ASN A 48 5.06 -13.41 9.00
N THR A 49 4.55 -14.27 9.89
CA THR A 49 5.12 -15.60 10.13
C THR A 49 4.62 -16.69 9.17
N LYS A 50 3.59 -16.38 8.36
CA LYS A 50 2.88 -17.34 7.48
C LYS A 50 2.30 -18.57 8.19
N LYS A 51 2.32 -18.61 9.52
CA LYS A 51 1.76 -19.70 10.33
C LYS A 51 0.53 -19.17 11.05
N LEU A 52 -0.61 -19.82 10.81
CA LEU A 52 -1.90 -19.42 11.38
C LEU A 52 -2.33 -20.39 12.48
N ASP A 53 -1.39 -20.87 13.31
CA ASP A 53 -1.70 -21.93 14.26
C ASP A 53 -2.47 -21.45 15.51
N HIS A 54 -2.47 -20.14 15.76
CA HIS A 54 -3.11 -19.54 16.93
C HIS A 54 -4.65 -19.59 16.84
N PRO A 55 -5.38 -20.02 17.89
CA PRO A 55 -6.83 -20.18 17.85
C PRO A 55 -7.62 -18.94 17.38
N GLU A 56 -7.28 -17.75 17.89
CA GLU A 56 -7.86 -16.45 17.52
C GLU A 56 -7.69 -16.15 16.03
N VAL A 57 -6.51 -16.47 15.49
CA VAL A 57 -6.18 -16.26 14.07
C VAL A 57 -7.02 -17.20 13.20
N LYS A 58 -7.13 -18.48 13.58
CA LYS A 58 -8.00 -19.44 12.90
C LYS A 58 -9.46 -19.01 12.94
N ARG A 59 -9.95 -18.53 14.09
CA ARG A 59 -11.31 -18.02 14.25
C ARG A 59 -11.56 -16.81 13.35
N GLN A 60 -10.61 -15.88 13.28
CA GLN A 60 -10.73 -14.72 12.40
C GLN A 60 -10.77 -15.14 10.92
N ALA A 61 -9.90 -16.06 10.50
CA ALA A 61 -9.89 -16.60 9.15
C ALA A 61 -11.24 -17.24 8.78
N LEU A 62 -11.79 -18.09 9.67
CA LEU A 62 -13.10 -18.69 9.47
C LEU A 62 -14.19 -17.62 9.34
N CYS A 63 -14.25 -16.66 10.27
CA CYS A 63 -15.25 -15.60 10.26
C CYS A 63 -15.24 -14.81 8.94
N ILE A 64 -14.06 -14.42 8.45
CA ILE A 64 -13.94 -13.65 7.20
C ILE A 64 -14.46 -14.45 6.02
N LEU A 65 -14.06 -15.73 5.91
CA LEU A 65 -14.49 -16.58 4.79
C LEU A 65 -15.99 -16.89 4.85
N THR A 66 -16.54 -17.10 6.04
CA THR A 66 -17.97 -17.35 6.22
C THR A 66 -18.80 -16.11 5.89
N LYS A 67 -18.44 -14.92 6.37
CA LYS A 67 -19.15 -13.66 6.01
C LYS A 67 -18.97 -13.30 4.53
N GLY A 68 -17.85 -13.70 3.94
CA GLY A 68 -17.62 -13.64 2.49
C GLY A 68 -18.50 -14.59 1.67
N GLY A 69 -19.10 -15.61 2.30
CA GLY A 69 -19.80 -16.69 1.61
C GLY A 69 -18.85 -17.64 0.89
N TYR A 70 -17.55 -17.62 1.20
CA TYR A 70 -16.54 -18.45 0.55
C TYR A 70 -16.44 -19.85 1.15
N ILE A 71 -16.86 -20.02 2.40
CA ILE A 71 -16.89 -21.32 3.09
C ILE A 71 -18.20 -21.44 3.87
N ASP A 72 -18.83 -22.60 3.79
CA ASP A 72 -20.05 -22.89 4.55
C ASP A 72 -19.75 -23.42 5.96
N SER A 73 -20.81 -23.71 6.73
CA SER A 73 -20.67 -24.24 8.09
C SER A 73 -20.11 -25.66 8.16
N LYS A 74 -20.06 -26.39 7.04
CA LYS A 74 -19.48 -27.73 6.92
C LYS A 74 -18.01 -27.69 6.48
N GLY A 75 -17.50 -26.50 6.17
CA GLY A 75 -16.13 -26.29 5.71
C GLY A 75 -15.96 -26.53 4.21
N ASP A 76 -17.06 -26.59 3.45
CA ASP A 76 -17.07 -26.70 2.00
C ASP A 76 -16.88 -25.33 1.35
N PHE A 77 -15.91 -25.23 0.44
CA PHE A 77 -15.60 -23.97 -0.26
C PHE A 77 -16.53 -23.73 -1.43
N GLN A 78 -16.98 -22.48 -1.60
CA GLN A 78 -17.71 -22.02 -2.78
C GLN A 78 -16.74 -21.66 -3.90
N VAL A 79 -16.07 -22.67 -4.47
CA VAL A 79 -14.94 -22.53 -5.41
C VAL A 79 -15.26 -21.62 -6.60
N GLU A 80 -16.41 -21.82 -7.25
CA GLU A 80 -16.80 -21.01 -8.41
C GLU A 80 -17.05 -19.54 -8.05
N LEU A 81 -17.70 -19.28 -6.90
CA LEU A 81 -17.88 -17.93 -6.38
C LEU A 81 -16.54 -17.25 -6.11
N MET A 82 -15.58 -17.97 -5.51
CA MET A 82 -14.24 -17.47 -5.24
C MET A 82 -13.50 -17.13 -6.52
N LYS A 83 -13.55 -18.00 -7.54
CA LYS A 83 -12.93 -17.75 -8.85
C LYS A 83 -13.50 -16.50 -9.50
N THR A 84 -14.82 -16.36 -9.55
CA THR A 84 -15.48 -15.18 -10.13
C THR A 84 -15.08 -13.89 -9.39
N GLN A 85 -15.26 -13.85 -8.06
CA GLN A 85 -15.01 -12.63 -7.29
C GLN A 85 -13.53 -12.26 -7.23
N PHE A 86 -12.61 -13.23 -7.16
CA PHE A 86 -11.18 -12.92 -7.15
C PHE A 86 -10.68 -12.48 -8.52
N LYS A 87 -11.23 -13.00 -9.63
CA LYS A 87 -10.89 -12.54 -10.98
C LYS A 87 -11.30 -11.09 -11.21
N GLU A 88 -12.50 -10.71 -10.78
CA GLU A 88 -13.00 -9.32 -10.90
C GLU A 88 -12.11 -8.29 -10.16
N ASN A 89 -11.30 -8.74 -9.21
CA ASN A 89 -10.48 -7.88 -8.36
C ASN A 89 -8.96 -8.15 -8.48
N SER A 90 -8.53 -8.95 -9.46
CA SER A 90 -7.13 -9.30 -9.68
C SER A 90 -6.62 -8.71 -10.99
N ASP A 91 -5.39 -8.18 -10.95
CA ASP A 91 -4.67 -7.76 -12.15
C ASP A 91 -4.16 -8.97 -12.98
N ASP A 92 -4.30 -10.18 -12.43
CA ASP A 92 -3.87 -11.44 -13.06
C ASP A 92 -4.96 -12.52 -12.90
N PRO A 93 -6.01 -12.50 -13.75
CA PRO A 93 -7.17 -13.38 -13.63
C PRO A 93 -6.86 -14.85 -14.00
N GLU A 94 -5.85 -15.12 -14.82
CA GLU A 94 -5.45 -16.48 -15.21
C GLU A 94 -4.90 -17.27 -14.02
N ASN A 95 -4.16 -16.56 -13.16
CA ASN A 95 -3.51 -17.12 -12.01
C ASN A 95 -4.46 -17.31 -10.81
N VAL A 96 -5.59 -16.60 -10.79
CA VAL A 96 -6.66 -16.77 -9.78
C VAL A 96 -7.22 -18.18 -9.77
N GLU A 97 -7.48 -18.80 -10.94
CA GLU A 97 -8.05 -20.15 -10.96
C GLU A 97 -7.12 -21.17 -10.33
N LYS A 98 -5.85 -21.16 -10.77
CA LYS A 98 -4.79 -22.03 -10.24
C LYS A 98 -4.64 -21.86 -8.74
N PHE A 99 -4.74 -20.63 -8.25
CA PHE A 99 -4.70 -20.32 -6.83
C PHE A 99 -5.90 -20.93 -6.08
N VAL A 100 -7.13 -20.67 -6.53
CA VAL A 100 -8.33 -21.17 -5.84
C VAL A 100 -8.35 -22.69 -5.84
N ASP A 101 -8.08 -23.34 -6.97
CA ASP A 101 -8.05 -24.80 -7.08
C ASP A 101 -6.99 -25.43 -6.16
N LYS A 102 -5.83 -24.78 -6.04
CA LYS A 102 -4.75 -25.25 -5.15
C LYS A 102 -5.09 -25.05 -3.67
N CYS A 103 -5.72 -23.94 -3.30
CA CYS A 103 -5.83 -23.51 -1.91
C CYS A 103 -7.17 -23.86 -1.25
N ALA A 104 -8.26 -23.95 -1.99
CA ALA A 104 -9.61 -24.22 -1.49
C ALA A 104 -9.84 -25.72 -1.19
N VAL A 105 -8.95 -26.30 -0.38
CA VAL A 105 -8.96 -27.72 -0.03
C VAL A 105 -9.65 -27.93 1.32
N LYS A 106 -10.77 -28.65 1.32
CA LYS A 106 -11.48 -29.04 2.54
C LYS A 106 -10.57 -29.86 3.47
N LYS A 107 -10.66 -29.56 4.76
CA LYS A 107 -10.01 -30.28 5.87
C LYS A 107 -11.07 -30.82 6.83
N ASP A 108 -10.63 -31.41 7.93
CA ASP A 108 -11.50 -32.13 8.88
C ASP A 108 -12.53 -31.22 9.56
N THR A 109 -12.19 -29.92 9.73
CA THR A 109 -13.09 -28.92 10.32
C THR A 109 -13.11 -27.63 9.49
N PRO A 110 -14.21 -26.85 9.54
CA PRO A 110 -14.26 -25.52 8.89
C PRO A 110 -13.12 -24.61 9.35
N LEU A 111 -12.76 -24.67 10.63
CA LEU A 111 -11.65 -23.91 11.23
C LEU A 111 -10.30 -24.29 10.61
N SER A 112 -10.05 -25.59 10.39
CA SER A 112 -8.83 -26.06 9.73
C SER A 112 -8.81 -25.75 8.23
N SER A 113 -9.96 -25.86 7.56
CA SER A 113 -10.12 -25.49 6.14
C SER A 113 -9.79 -24.01 5.94
N SER A 114 -10.42 -23.12 6.73
CA SER A 114 -10.22 -21.67 6.62
C SER A 114 -8.79 -21.26 6.93
N SER A 115 -8.20 -21.82 7.98
CA SER A 115 -6.80 -21.55 8.35
C SER A 115 -5.85 -21.99 7.24
N LYS A 116 -6.01 -23.20 6.70
CA LYS A 116 -5.12 -23.71 5.65
C LYS A 116 -5.27 -22.93 4.35
N PHE A 117 -6.48 -22.52 4.00
CA PHE A 117 -6.73 -21.65 2.87
C PHE A 117 -6.00 -20.30 3.02
N MET A 118 -6.09 -19.67 4.19
CA MET A 118 -5.42 -18.40 4.46
C MET A 118 -3.88 -18.52 4.47
N GLU A 119 -3.32 -19.62 4.98
CA GLU A 119 -1.88 -19.90 4.86
C GLU A 119 -1.46 -20.00 3.39
N CYS A 120 -2.22 -20.75 2.60
CA CYS A 120 -1.97 -20.94 1.16
C CYS A 120 -2.07 -19.61 0.39
N LEU A 121 -3.03 -18.74 0.73
CA LEU A 121 -3.15 -17.38 0.19
C LEU A 121 -1.93 -16.51 0.51
N LEU A 122 -1.41 -16.58 1.73
CA LEU A 122 -0.20 -15.83 2.11
C LEU A 122 1.04 -16.34 1.37
N GLU A 123 1.18 -17.66 1.22
CA GLU A 123 2.25 -18.26 0.43
C GLU A 123 2.17 -17.84 -1.04
N TYR A 124 0.96 -17.89 -1.61
CA TYR A 124 0.69 -17.51 -2.98
C TYR A 124 1.00 -16.04 -3.25
N ARG A 125 0.60 -15.13 -2.35
CA ARG A 125 0.93 -13.70 -2.47
C ARG A 125 2.43 -13.46 -2.48
N VAL A 126 3.19 -14.15 -1.65
CA VAL A 126 4.65 -14.02 -1.65
C VAL A 126 5.26 -14.56 -2.94
N ALA A 127 4.73 -15.66 -3.48
CA ALA A 127 5.17 -16.18 -4.78
C ALA A 127 4.89 -15.19 -5.92
N LEU A 128 3.70 -14.58 -5.95
CA LEU A 128 3.34 -13.55 -6.92
C LEU A 128 4.20 -12.29 -6.78
N GLN A 129 4.48 -11.84 -5.56
CA GLN A 129 5.37 -10.70 -5.34
C GLN A 129 6.79 -11.01 -5.83
N GLY A 130 7.30 -12.22 -5.61
CA GLY A 130 8.59 -12.65 -6.16
C GLY A 130 8.59 -12.66 -7.69
N ALA A 131 7.57 -13.25 -8.31
CA ALA A 131 7.42 -13.29 -9.77
C ALA A 131 7.26 -11.89 -10.38
N ASN A 132 6.49 -11.01 -9.74
CA ASN A 132 6.30 -9.63 -10.18
C ASN A 132 7.57 -8.81 -10.02
N VAL A 133 8.39 -9.01 -8.99
CA VAL A 133 9.70 -8.34 -8.89
C VAL A 133 10.63 -8.80 -10.03
N SER A 134 10.62 -10.08 -10.40
CA SER A 134 11.36 -10.57 -11.56
C SER A 134 10.84 -9.99 -12.87
N LYS A 135 9.52 -9.96 -13.07
CA LYS A 135 8.87 -9.41 -14.26
C LYS A 135 9.06 -7.89 -14.38
N ILE A 136 8.92 -7.15 -13.27
CA ILE A 136 9.23 -5.71 -13.20
C ILE A 136 10.71 -5.49 -13.51
N SER A 137 11.63 -6.35 -13.05
CA SER A 137 13.04 -6.24 -13.42
C SER A 137 13.27 -6.42 -14.93
N GLU A 138 12.53 -7.31 -15.58
CA GLU A 138 12.61 -7.53 -17.03
C GLU A 138 11.92 -6.39 -17.81
N GLU A 139 10.74 -5.93 -17.39
CA GLU A 139 9.98 -4.85 -18.05
C GLU A 139 10.61 -3.46 -17.82
N SER A 140 11.09 -3.17 -16.61
CA SER A 140 11.77 -1.89 -16.29
C SER A 140 13.15 -1.76 -16.96
N SER A 141 13.72 -2.85 -17.47
CA SER A 141 14.89 -2.77 -18.35
C SER A 141 14.59 -2.05 -19.68
N ASN A 142 13.31 -1.97 -20.06
CA ASN A 142 12.84 -1.24 -21.25
C ASN A 142 12.42 0.21 -20.94
N GLU A 143 12.30 0.60 -19.67
CA GLU A 143 11.95 1.97 -19.25
C GLU A 143 12.93 2.51 -18.17
N PRO A 144 14.00 3.22 -18.60
CA PRO A 144 15.10 3.63 -17.70
C PRO A 144 14.69 4.47 -16.48
N TRP A 145 13.60 5.23 -16.58
CA TRP A 145 13.12 6.11 -15.51
C TRP A 145 12.48 5.32 -14.35
N ALA A 146 11.71 4.27 -14.64
CA ALA A 146 11.05 3.44 -13.63
C ALA A 146 12.08 2.64 -12.80
N LEU A 147 13.16 2.18 -13.44
CA LEU A 147 14.25 1.48 -12.77
C LEU A 147 14.98 2.39 -11.78
N SER A 148 15.17 3.67 -12.10
CA SER A 148 15.80 4.66 -11.21
C SER A 148 15.00 4.86 -9.91
N GLU A 149 13.67 5.02 -10.03
CA GLU A 149 12.76 5.18 -8.89
C GLU A 149 12.79 3.96 -7.96
N ILE A 150 12.78 2.75 -8.51
CA ILE A 150 12.80 1.51 -7.72
C ILE A 150 14.14 1.38 -6.99
N LYS A 151 15.26 1.67 -7.66
CA LYS A 151 16.60 1.65 -7.05
C LYS A 151 16.70 2.65 -5.88
N GLN A 152 16.15 3.84 -6.05
CA GLN A 152 16.14 4.88 -5.02
C GLN A 152 15.22 4.55 -3.84
N TYR A 153 14.04 3.99 -4.10
CA TYR A 153 13.15 3.50 -3.05
C TYR A 153 13.82 2.41 -2.21
N THR A 154 14.47 1.45 -2.88
CA THR A 154 15.18 0.35 -2.22
C THR A 154 16.32 0.86 -1.35
N PHE A 155 17.10 1.82 -1.85
CA PHE A 155 18.16 2.48 -1.07
C PHE A 155 17.62 3.15 0.20
N ARG A 156 16.55 3.94 0.09
CA ARG A 156 15.92 4.58 1.25
C ARG A 156 15.44 3.57 2.29
N LEU A 157 14.86 2.47 1.83
CA LEU A 157 14.38 1.40 2.69
C LEU A 157 15.52 0.77 3.50
N LEU A 158 16.59 0.35 2.83
CA LEU A 158 17.74 -0.29 3.49
C LEU A 158 18.48 0.68 4.42
N LYS A 159 18.59 1.96 4.04
CA LYS A 159 19.20 3.01 4.87
C LYS A 159 18.39 3.24 6.15
N LYS A 160 17.06 3.33 6.04
CA LYS A 160 16.16 3.48 7.19
C LYS A 160 16.20 2.27 8.11
N ALA A 161 16.43 1.07 7.56
CA ALA A 161 16.61 -0.16 8.32
C ALA A 161 18.02 -0.29 8.95
N GLY A 162 18.93 0.65 8.72
CA GLY A 162 20.31 0.59 9.20
C GLY A 162 21.16 -0.51 8.56
N LEU A 163 20.71 -1.05 7.42
CA LEU A 163 21.43 -2.11 6.69
C LEU A 163 22.48 -1.55 5.75
N ILE A 164 22.32 -0.29 5.33
CA ILE A 164 23.31 0.48 4.58
C ILE A 164 23.44 1.89 5.18
N ASP A 165 24.61 2.50 5.06
CA ASP A 165 24.83 3.88 5.49
C ASP A 165 24.40 4.91 4.41
N ALA A 166 24.71 6.19 4.65
CA ALA A 166 24.42 7.26 3.70
C ALA A 166 25.23 7.16 2.38
N ASN A 167 26.34 6.42 2.38
CA ASN A 167 27.22 6.20 1.25
C ASN A 167 26.92 4.86 0.53
N GLY A 168 25.92 4.11 0.98
CA GLY A 168 25.57 2.79 0.43
C GLY A 168 26.47 1.66 0.92
N GLU A 169 27.25 1.86 1.98
CA GLU A 169 28.06 0.80 2.57
C GLU A 169 27.22 -0.10 3.46
N PHE A 170 27.25 -1.40 3.15
CA PHE A 170 26.51 -2.40 3.90
C PHE A 170 27.05 -2.53 5.32
N GLN A 171 26.15 -2.45 6.29
CA GLN A 171 26.44 -2.72 7.70
C GLN A 171 26.44 -4.26 7.89
N VAL A 172 27.47 -4.92 7.38
CA VAL A 172 27.56 -6.39 7.24
C VAL A 172 27.26 -7.12 8.55
N GLU A 173 27.80 -6.65 9.68
CA GLU A 173 27.55 -7.29 10.97
C GLU A 173 26.12 -7.10 11.46
N THR A 174 25.51 -5.93 11.21
CA THR A 174 24.08 -5.69 11.45
C THR A 174 23.24 -6.65 10.60
N ILE A 175 23.54 -6.79 9.30
CA ILE A 175 22.83 -7.68 8.39
C ILE A 175 22.96 -9.14 8.85
N LYS A 176 24.17 -9.62 9.18
CA LYS A 176 24.40 -10.98 9.65
C LYS A 176 23.64 -11.29 10.93
N THR A 177 23.73 -10.42 11.93
CA THR A 177 23.05 -10.59 13.22
C THR A 177 21.55 -10.71 13.01
N THR A 178 21.02 -9.73 12.28
CA THR A 178 19.62 -9.67 11.87
C THR A 178 19.16 -10.94 11.14
N PHE A 179 19.99 -11.48 10.23
CA PHE A 179 19.62 -12.64 9.43
C PHE A 179 19.74 -13.95 10.21
N LYS A 180 20.74 -14.10 11.10
CA LYS A 180 20.91 -15.28 11.96
C LYS A 180 19.75 -15.47 12.93
N GLU A 181 19.16 -14.39 13.41
CA GLU A 181 18.00 -14.42 14.31
C GLU A 181 16.70 -14.84 13.62
N ASN A 182 16.64 -14.71 12.28
CA ASN A 182 15.39 -14.81 11.53
C ASN A 182 15.35 -15.95 10.49
N LEU A 183 16.49 -16.57 10.20
CA LEU A 183 16.58 -17.69 9.26
C LEU A 183 16.53 -19.04 9.99
N LYS A 184 15.95 -20.03 9.31
CA LYS A 184 15.94 -21.43 9.79
C LYS A 184 17.33 -22.06 9.83
N ASP A 185 18.24 -21.59 8.96
CA ASP A 185 19.60 -22.11 8.80
C ASP A 185 20.64 -20.98 9.05
N PRO A 186 20.92 -20.61 10.31
CA PRO A 186 21.80 -19.48 10.64
C PRO A 186 23.25 -19.64 10.13
N GLU A 187 23.71 -20.88 9.93
CA GLU A 187 25.05 -21.19 9.43
C GLU A 187 25.27 -20.74 7.98
N LYS A 188 24.20 -20.57 7.19
CA LYS A 188 24.28 -20.11 5.79
C LYS A 188 24.33 -18.59 5.66
N VAL A 189 24.11 -17.85 6.76
CA VAL A 189 23.97 -16.39 6.72
C VAL A 189 25.24 -15.71 6.25
N ASP A 190 26.40 -16.16 6.73
CA ASP A 190 27.67 -15.51 6.40
C ASP A 190 27.98 -15.63 4.90
N ASP A 191 27.74 -16.80 4.29
CA ASP A 191 27.87 -17.04 2.85
C ASP A 191 26.85 -16.21 2.03
N LEU A 192 25.61 -16.10 2.51
CA LEU A 192 24.58 -15.29 1.86
C LEU A 192 24.92 -13.80 1.89
N VAL A 193 25.33 -13.27 3.04
CA VAL A 193 25.69 -11.85 3.16
C VAL A 193 26.92 -11.55 2.30
N ALA A 194 27.93 -12.42 2.28
CA ALA A 194 29.09 -12.25 1.40
C ALA A 194 28.72 -12.21 -0.08
N LYS A 195 27.73 -13.00 -0.51
CA LYS A 195 27.25 -13.02 -1.91
C LYS A 195 26.38 -11.83 -2.27
N CYS A 196 25.59 -11.31 -1.34
CA CYS A 196 24.55 -10.32 -1.64
C CYS A 196 24.97 -8.88 -1.31
N ALA A 197 25.77 -8.65 -0.27
CA ALA A 197 26.21 -7.33 0.17
C ALA A 197 27.42 -6.81 -0.64
N VAL A 198 27.28 -6.82 -1.96
CA VAL A 198 28.35 -6.42 -2.90
C VAL A 198 28.14 -4.96 -3.30
N LYS A 199 29.17 -4.13 -3.07
CA LYS A 199 29.20 -2.74 -3.51
C LYS A 199 29.19 -2.66 -5.03
N LYS A 200 28.32 -1.84 -5.58
CA LYS A 200 28.22 -1.52 -7.01
C LYS A 200 28.70 -0.09 -7.26
N ASP A 201 28.62 0.33 -8.51
CA ASP A 201 28.95 1.67 -9.00
C ASP A 201 28.19 2.79 -8.27
N THR A 202 26.93 2.55 -7.88
CA THR A 202 26.15 3.50 -7.07
C THR A 202 25.57 2.86 -5.81
N PRO A 203 25.30 3.65 -4.75
CA PRO A 203 24.59 3.19 -3.55
C PRO A 203 23.22 2.57 -3.88
N GLN A 204 22.51 3.15 -4.85
CA GLN A 204 21.18 2.71 -5.28
C GLN A 204 21.26 1.38 -6.05
N ASN A 205 22.27 1.20 -6.90
CA ASN A 205 22.52 -0.08 -7.56
C ASN A 205 22.92 -1.16 -6.56
N SER A 206 23.74 -0.82 -5.55
CA SER A 206 24.13 -1.74 -4.47
C SER A 206 22.91 -2.21 -3.70
N ALA A 207 22.05 -1.28 -3.27
CA ALA A 207 20.82 -1.57 -2.56
C ALA A 207 19.84 -2.42 -3.39
N PHE A 208 19.69 -2.08 -4.66
CA PHE A 208 18.79 -2.79 -5.57
C PHE A 208 19.24 -4.21 -5.87
N GLU A 209 20.53 -4.41 -6.14
CA GLU A 209 21.12 -5.74 -6.35
C GLU A 209 21.03 -6.63 -5.09
N PHE A 210 21.28 -6.04 -3.92
CA PHE A 210 21.05 -6.72 -2.65
C PHE A 210 19.60 -7.19 -2.53
N PHE A 211 18.63 -6.32 -2.85
CA PHE A 211 17.20 -6.63 -2.82
C PHE A 211 16.77 -7.67 -3.86
N GLN A 212 17.35 -7.64 -5.06
CA GLN A 212 17.05 -8.59 -6.13
C GLN A 212 17.63 -9.98 -5.90
N SER A 213 18.65 -10.11 -5.04
CA SER A 213 19.20 -11.43 -4.72
C SER A 213 18.07 -12.36 -4.26
N LYS A 214 17.98 -13.56 -4.86
CA LYS A 214 16.83 -14.48 -4.71
C LYS A 214 16.44 -14.80 -3.25
N ASN A 215 17.31 -14.50 -2.30
CA ASN A 215 17.12 -14.73 -0.88
C ASN A 215 16.79 -13.46 -0.06
N ALA A 216 17.09 -12.24 -0.52
CA ALA A 216 16.92 -11.01 0.27
C ALA A 216 15.48 -10.53 0.54
N PRO A 217 14.49 -10.67 -0.37
CA PRO A 217 13.12 -10.23 -0.10
C PRO A 217 12.48 -10.95 1.09
N HIS A 218 12.86 -12.21 1.32
CA HIS A 218 12.41 -12.99 2.48
C HIS A 218 13.05 -12.52 3.81
N LEU A 219 14.14 -11.75 3.76
CA LEU A 219 14.98 -11.38 4.90
C LEU A 219 14.71 -9.98 5.43
N ILE A 220 14.26 -9.06 4.57
CA ILE A 220 13.92 -7.67 4.95
C ILE A 220 12.62 -7.60 5.77
N VAL A 221 11.74 -8.60 5.62
CA VAL A 221 10.46 -8.66 6.35
C VAL A 221 10.65 -9.13 7.81
N SER A 222 11.73 -9.85 8.11
CA SER A 222 11.96 -10.46 9.42
C SER A 222 12.86 -9.62 10.35
N SER A 223 13.72 -8.77 9.77
CA SER A 223 14.73 -7.94 10.45
C SER A 223 14.23 -6.77 11.30
N THR A 224 12.98 -6.33 11.11
CA THR A 224 12.50 -5.04 11.65
C THR A 224 11.89 -5.14 13.06
N ASN A 225 12.09 -6.26 13.76
CA ASN A 225 11.57 -6.49 15.12
C ASN A 225 12.67 -6.91 16.13
N ARG A 226 13.10 -5.94 16.96
CA ARG A 226 13.68 -6.02 18.35
C ARG A 226 15.19 -6.21 18.50
N GLU A 227 15.90 -5.77 19.57
CA GLU A 227 15.55 -5.51 21.00
C GLU A 227 16.66 -4.66 21.72
N THR A 228 16.34 -3.65 22.57
CA THR A 228 17.24 -3.14 23.65
C THR A 228 16.46 -2.84 24.94
N SER A 229 17.12 -2.98 26.09
CA SER A 229 16.58 -3.38 27.40
C SER A 229 16.20 -2.25 28.39
N ASP A 230 15.97 -1.01 27.95
CA ASP A 230 15.64 0.10 28.88
C ASP A 230 14.11 0.41 28.93
N PRO A 231 13.44 0.38 30.10
CA PRO A 231 12.00 0.62 30.23
C PRO A 231 11.52 2.02 29.81
N LYS A 232 12.40 3.04 29.80
CA LYS A 232 12.06 4.36 29.22
C LYS A 232 12.05 4.33 27.69
N MET A 233 12.83 3.41 27.09
CA MET A 233 12.86 3.17 25.64
C MET A 233 11.67 2.32 25.17
N LYS A 234 11.10 1.45 26.02
CA LYS A 234 9.91 0.63 25.69
C LYS A 234 8.66 1.47 25.41
N LEU A 235 8.50 2.61 26.10
CA LEU A 235 7.41 3.57 25.88
C LEU A 235 7.61 4.34 24.56
N LEU A 236 8.85 4.73 24.24
CA LEU A 236 9.22 5.34 22.96
C LEU A 236 9.13 4.35 21.77
N LEU A 237 9.46 3.08 21.99
CA LEU A 237 9.41 2.00 20.99
C LEU A 237 7.97 1.57 20.67
N CYS A 238 7.06 1.56 21.67
CA CYS A 238 5.63 1.39 21.42
C CYS A 238 5.06 2.56 20.62
N LEU A 239 5.50 3.80 20.88
CA LEU A 239 5.12 4.97 20.08
C LEU A 239 5.64 4.90 18.63
N VAL A 240 6.84 4.35 18.40
CA VAL A 240 7.42 4.15 17.06
C VAL A 240 6.77 2.97 16.31
N LEU A 241 6.38 1.89 16.98
CA LEU A 241 5.62 0.78 16.39
C LEU A 241 4.18 1.18 16.08
N VAL A 242 3.54 1.97 16.95
CA VAL A 242 2.25 2.62 16.65
C VAL A 242 2.41 3.60 15.48
N ALA A 243 3.55 4.28 15.32
CA ALA A 243 3.83 5.13 14.16
C ALA A 243 4.20 4.33 12.88
N LEU A 244 4.74 3.12 12.97
CA LEU A 244 5.04 2.23 11.83
C LEU A 244 3.79 1.47 11.35
N VAL A 245 2.95 1.01 12.28
CA VAL A 245 1.60 0.53 11.98
C VAL A 245 0.76 1.70 11.50
N ALA A 246 0.79 2.87 12.12
CA ALA A 246 0.17 4.08 11.60
C ALA A 246 0.95 4.73 10.43
N ALA A 247 2.01 4.12 9.88
CA ALA A 247 2.70 4.52 8.63
C ALA A 247 2.42 3.53 7.47
N THR A 248 2.06 2.29 7.81
CA THR A 248 1.56 1.26 6.88
C THR A 248 0.02 1.25 6.81
N TYR A 249 -0.63 1.69 7.89
CA TYR A 249 -2.00 2.18 8.01
C TYR A 249 -2.05 3.72 8.10
N ALA A 250 -0.91 4.43 8.03
CA ALA A 250 -0.99 5.79 7.48
C ALA A 250 -1.48 5.52 6.09
N GLU A 251 -2.65 6.05 5.81
CA GLU A 251 -2.95 6.43 4.45
C GLU A 251 -1.70 7.17 3.96
N THR A 252 -0.94 6.55 3.06
CA THR A 252 0.20 7.20 2.45
C THR A 252 -0.32 8.52 1.85
N PRO A 253 0.51 9.55 1.66
CA PRO A 253 0.04 10.76 1.00
C PRO A 253 -0.66 10.47 -0.33
N ARG A 254 -0.22 9.40 -1.03
CA ARG A 254 -0.88 8.86 -2.22
C ARG A 254 -2.25 8.23 -1.93
N GLU A 255 -2.38 7.45 -0.85
CA GLU A 255 -3.65 6.85 -0.44
C GLU A 255 -4.65 7.90 0.04
N LYS A 256 -4.23 8.92 0.81
CA LYS A 256 -5.09 10.06 1.20
C LYS A 256 -5.55 10.85 0.00
N LEU A 257 -4.63 11.18 -0.90
CA LEU A 257 -4.94 11.88 -2.14
C LEU A 257 -5.92 11.07 -2.99
N LYS A 258 -5.73 9.74 -3.07
CA LYS A 258 -6.65 8.84 -3.77
C LYS A 258 -8.03 8.83 -3.13
N GLN A 259 -8.13 8.68 -1.81
CA GLN A 259 -9.41 8.73 -1.11
C GLN A 259 -10.14 10.06 -1.31
N HIS A 260 -9.42 11.18 -1.22
CA HIS A 260 -9.99 12.50 -1.51
C HIS A 260 -10.44 12.61 -2.97
N SER A 261 -9.63 12.13 -3.92
CA SER A 261 -9.98 12.13 -5.34
C SER A 261 -11.21 11.27 -5.60
N ASP A 262 -11.29 10.04 -5.07
CA ASP A 262 -12.45 9.16 -5.24
C ASP A 262 -13.73 9.81 -4.70
N ALA A 263 -13.67 10.42 -3.50
CA ALA A 263 -14.80 11.16 -2.94
C ALA A 263 -15.17 12.40 -3.77
N CYS A 264 -14.18 13.16 -4.24
CA CYS A 264 -14.38 14.37 -5.01
C CYS A 264 -14.84 14.12 -6.44
N LYS A 265 -14.59 12.93 -6.99
CA LYS A 265 -15.06 12.55 -8.32
C LYS A 265 -16.58 12.48 -8.35
N ALA A 266 -17.19 11.98 -7.28
CA ALA A 266 -18.64 11.93 -7.12
C ALA A 266 -19.26 13.34 -7.01
N GLU A 267 -18.59 14.26 -6.31
CA GLU A 267 -19.09 15.64 -6.11
C GLU A 267 -18.94 16.51 -7.37
N SER A 268 -17.77 16.46 -8.02
CA SER A 268 -17.52 17.30 -9.20
C SER A 268 -18.10 16.72 -10.49
N GLY A 269 -18.35 15.41 -10.53
CA GLY A 269 -18.79 14.69 -11.72
C GLY A 269 -17.76 14.69 -12.85
N VAL A 270 -16.47 14.88 -12.52
CA VAL A 270 -15.36 14.86 -13.48
C VAL A 270 -15.25 13.48 -14.14
N SER A 271 -14.97 13.46 -15.45
CA SER A 271 -14.83 12.22 -16.20
C SER A 271 -13.48 11.55 -15.90
N GLU A 272 -13.44 10.21 -15.98
CA GLU A 272 -12.15 9.48 -15.87
C GLU A 272 -11.21 9.85 -17.03
N GLU A 273 -11.76 10.18 -18.20
CA GLU A 273 -10.99 10.65 -19.35
C GLU A 273 -10.26 11.97 -19.05
N SER A 274 -10.97 12.96 -18.50
CA SER A 274 -10.39 14.24 -18.08
C SER A 274 -9.26 14.02 -17.06
N LEU A 275 -9.48 13.12 -16.09
CA LEU A 275 -8.46 12.79 -15.08
C LEU A 275 -7.24 12.10 -15.71
N ASN A 276 -7.44 11.19 -16.66
CA ASN A 276 -6.34 10.50 -17.35
C ASN A 276 -5.51 11.45 -18.21
N LYS A 277 -6.15 12.36 -18.93
CA LYS A 277 -5.46 13.41 -19.71
C LYS A 277 -4.55 14.26 -18.83
N VAL A 278 -5.04 14.70 -17.66
CA VAL A 278 -4.22 15.45 -16.69
C VAL A 278 -3.05 14.62 -16.16
N ARG A 279 -3.26 13.34 -15.86
CA ARG A 279 -2.18 12.42 -15.45
C ARG A 279 -1.10 12.29 -16.54
N ASN A 280 -1.50 12.38 -17.81
CA ASN A 280 -0.61 12.33 -18.98
C ASN A 280 -0.02 13.70 -19.38
N ARG A 281 -0.19 14.75 -18.56
CA ARG A 281 0.25 16.13 -18.86
C ARG A 281 -0.43 16.75 -20.10
N GLU A 282 -1.59 16.24 -20.48
CA GLU A 282 -2.40 16.85 -21.53
C GLU A 282 -3.19 18.03 -20.95
N GLU A 283 -3.35 19.07 -21.75
CA GLU A 283 -4.13 20.23 -21.35
C GLU A 283 -5.62 19.91 -21.44
N VAL A 284 -6.33 20.12 -20.33
CA VAL A 284 -7.77 19.86 -20.21
C VAL A 284 -8.43 21.10 -19.64
N ASP A 285 -9.25 21.78 -20.45
CA ASP A 285 -10.13 22.84 -19.97
C ASP A 285 -11.51 22.26 -19.66
N ASP A 286 -11.59 21.58 -18.51
CA ASP A 286 -12.84 21.01 -17.98
C ASP A 286 -13.21 21.75 -16.69
N PRO A 287 -14.33 22.49 -16.64
CA PRO A 287 -14.81 23.14 -15.42
C PRO A 287 -14.98 22.16 -14.25
N LYS A 288 -15.35 20.91 -14.52
CA LYS A 288 -15.51 19.86 -13.49
C LYS A 288 -14.19 19.39 -12.92
N LEU A 289 -13.11 19.49 -13.70
CA LEU A 289 -11.76 19.21 -13.24
C LEU A 289 -11.29 20.28 -12.25
N LYS A 290 -11.64 21.55 -12.49
CA LYS A 290 -11.35 22.65 -11.56
C LYS A 290 -12.14 22.50 -10.25
N GLU A 291 -13.40 22.08 -10.33
CA GLU A 291 -14.20 21.70 -9.15
C GLU A 291 -13.61 20.50 -8.40
N HIS A 292 -13.12 19.50 -9.14
CA HIS A 292 -12.45 18.34 -8.56
C HIS A 292 -11.18 18.73 -7.78
N ALA A 293 -10.35 19.58 -8.37
CA ALA A 293 -9.14 20.12 -7.75
C ALA A 293 -9.47 20.86 -6.45
N PHE A 294 -10.48 21.73 -6.48
CA PHE A 294 -10.92 22.46 -5.30
C PHE A 294 -11.42 21.55 -4.18
N CYS A 295 -12.26 20.57 -4.52
CA CYS A 295 -12.73 19.58 -3.55
C CYS A 295 -11.56 18.85 -2.86
N ILE A 296 -10.54 18.42 -3.61
CA ILE A 296 -9.39 17.70 -3.04
C ILE A 296 -8.62 18.61 -2.08
N LEU A 297 -8.27 19.82 -2.50
CA LEU A 297 -7.50 20.74 -1.65
C LEU A 297 -8.27 21.16 -0.40
N LYS A 298 -9.59 21.35 -0.54
CA LYS A 298 -10.47 21.68 0.59
C LYS A 298 -10.54 20.54 1.59
N ARG A 299 -10.68 19.29 1.13
CA ARG A 299 -10.68 18.10 2.00
C ARG A 299 -9.33 17.85 2.66
N ALA A 300 -8.23 18.18 1.98
CA ALA A 300 -6.88 18.13 2.54
C ALA A 300 -6.60 19.26 3.56
N GLY A 301 -7.49 20.26 3.65
CA GLY A 301 -7.31 21.46 4.47
C GLY A 301 -6.27 22.43 3.93
N PHE A 302 -5.89 22.31 2.65
CA PHE A 302 -4.88 23.16 2.02
C PHE A 302 -5.47 24.49 1.56
N ILE A 303 -6.76 24.53 1.26
CA ILE A 303 -7.48 25.75 0.88
C ILE A 303 -8.81 25.80 1.65
N ASP A 304 -9.26 27.00 2.01
CA ASP A 304 -10.58 27.19 2.62
C ASP A 304 -11.68 27.43 1.57
N ALA A 305 -12.92 27.66 2.04
CA ALA A 305 -14.05 27.92 1.16
C ALA A 305 -13.95 29.24 0.37
N SER A 306 -13.12 30.17 0.81
CA SER A 306 -12.91 31.48 0.18
C SER A 306 -11.74 31.49 -0.82
N GLY A 307 -11.02 30.37 -0.92
CA GLY A 307 -9.85 30.23 -1.79
C GLY A 307 -8.54 30.66 -1.14
N GLU A 308 -8.49 30.83 0.19
CA GLU A 308 -7.26 31.16 0.91
C GLU A 308 -6.45 29.89 1.23
N PHE A 309 -5.17 29.90 0.85
CA PHE A 309 -4.26 28.79 1.09
C PHE A 309 -3.75 28.76 2.52
N GLN A 310 -3.78 27.59 3.14
CA GLN A 310 -3.25 27.34 4.48
C GLN A 310 -1.74 27.03 4.39
N LEU A 311 -0.94 28.05 4.07
CA LEU A 311 0.47 27.92 3.66
C LEU A 311 1.32 27.09 4.63
N ASP A 312 1.19 27.31 5.94
CA ASP A 312 1.97 26.58 6.95
C ASP A 312 1.61 25.10 6.98
N HIS A 313 0.32 24.76 6.86
CA HIS A 313 -0.15 23.38 6.79
C HIS A 313 0.34 22.69 5.51
N ILE A 314 0.28 23.39 4.36
CA ILE A 314 0.82 22.87 3.09
C ILE A 314 2.32 22.60 3.20
N LYS A 315 3.10 23.57 3.70
CA LYS A 315 4.56 23.43 3.86
C LYS A 315 4.91 22.26 4.76
N THR A 316 4.24 22.13 5.91
CA THR A 316 4.44 20.99 6.81
C THR A 316 4.15 19.67 6.10
N LYS A 317 3.00 19.55 5.40
CA LYS A 317 2.65 18.31 4.68
C LYS A 317 3.54 18.00 3.50
N PHE A 318 4.07 19.00 2.81
CA PHE A 318 4.99 18.78 1.70
C PHE A 318 6.38 18.41 2.22
N LYS A 319 6.89 19.03 3.29
CA LYS A 319 8.17 18.67 3.92
C LYS A 319 8.18 17.27 4.50
N GLU A 320 7.08 16.83 5.11
CA GLU A 320 6.91 15.44 5.59
C GLU A 320 7.12 14.39 4.48
N ASN A 321 6.90 14.76 3.21
CA ASN A 321 6.79 13.84 2.10
C ASN A 321 7.70 14.18 0.90
N SER A 322 8.62 15.14 1.04
CA SER A 322 9.53 15.62 -0.01
C SER A 322 10.94 15.06 0.18
N GLU A 323 11.62 14.77 -0.92
CA GLU A 323 13.06 14.41 -0.93
C GLU A 323 13.96 15.63 -0.75
N HIS A 324 13.41 16.82 -1.02
CA HIS A 324 14.05 18.12 -0.93
C HIS A 324 13.23 19.04 -0.02
N PRO A 325 13.16 18.77 1.30
CA PRO A 325 12.39 19.61 2.24
C PRO A 325 12.85 21.08 2.22
N GLU A 326 14.10 21.34 1.86
CA GLU A 326 14.67 22.68 1.67
C GLU A 326 14.06 23.44 0.49
N LYS A 327 13.57 22.75 -0.54
CA LYS A 327 12.92 23.37 -1.73
C LYS A 327 11.42 23.59 -1.56
N VAL A 328 10.82 23.05 -0.49
CA VAL A 328 9.36 23.08 -0.31
C VAL A 328 8.84 24.50 -0.09
N ASP A 329 9.57 25.33 0.65
CA ASP A 329 9.10 26.69 0.94
C ASP A 329 9.04 27.53 -0.32
N ASP A 330 10.02 27.40 -1.21
CA ASP A 330 10.04 28.05 -2.52
C ASP A 330 8.92 27.52 -3.42
N LEU A 331 8.71 26.20 -3.45
CA LEU A 331 7.63 25.58 -4.21
C LEU A 331 6.25 26.06 -3.77
N VAL A 332 5.97 26.06 -2.47
CA VAL A 332 4.67 26.49 -1.93
C VAL A 332 4.48 27.99 -2.17
N THR A 333 5.50 28.81 -1.97
CA THR A 333 5.43 30.25 -2.22
C THR A 333 5.17 30.55 -3.70
N LYS A 334 5.75 29.75 -4.60
CA LYS A 334 5.53 29.87 -6.05
C LYS A 334 4.15 29.42 -6.49
N CYS A 335 3.62 28.33 -5.92
CA CYS A 335 2.43 27.66 -6.45
C CYS A 335 1.13 27.96 -5.70
N ALA A 336 1.17 28.34 -4.42
CA ALA A 336 -0.03 28.65 -3.63
C ALA A 336 -0.52 30.09 -3.87
N VAL A 337 -0.87 30.39 -5.13
CA VAL A 337 -1.30 31.72 -5.57
C VAL A 337 -2.82 31.76 -5.71
N LYS A 338 -3.47 32.62 -4.92
CA LYS A 338 -4.91 32.86 -5.03
C LYS A 338 -5.24 33.47 -6.40
N LYS A 339 -6.26 32.92 -7.05
CA LYS A 339 -6.83 33.39 -8.32
C LYS A 339 -8.20 34.00 -8.10
N ASP A 340 -8.87 34.32 -9.20
CA ASP A 340 -10.23 34.85 -9.26
C ASP A 340 -11.27 33.95 -8.57
N THR A 341 -11.11 32.62 -8.64
CA THR A 341 -11.98 31.67 -7.95
C THR A 341 -11.18 30.63 -7.15
N PRO A 342 -11.74 30.04 -6.09
CA PRO A 342 -11.12 28.92 -5.38
C PRO A 342 -10.81 27.72 -6.29
N GLN A 343 -11.66 27.49 -7.30
CA GLN A 343 -11.49 26.48 -8.33
C GLN A 343 -10.27 26.75 -9.22
N HIS A 344 -10.11 27.97 -9.71
CA HIS A 344 -8.93 28.37 -10.48
C HIS A 344 -7.66 28.34 -9.64
N SER A 345 -7.74 28.78 -8.39
CA SER A 345 -6.62 28.69 -7.43
C SER A 345 -6.16 27.24 -7.26
N SER A 346 -7.11 26.32 -7.09
CA SER A 346 -6.82 24.91 -6.85
C SER A 346 -6.26 24.20 -8.08
N ALA A 347 -6.82 24.46 -9.25
CA ALA A 347 -6.33 23.89 -10.51
C ALA A 347 -4.92 24.38 -10.85
N ASP A 348 -4.66 25.68 -10.68
CA ASP A 348 -3.33 26.28 -10.91
C ASP A 348 -2.29 25.74 -9.91
N PHE A 349 -2.68 25.57 -8.65
CA PHE A 349 -1.81 24.95 -7.64
C PHE A 349 -1.36 23.54 -8.04
N PHE A 350 -2.29 22.67 -8.46
CA PHE A 350 -1.93 21.31 -8.92
C PHE A 350 -1.02 21.34 -10.14
N LYS A 351 -1.33 22.18 -11.13
CA LYS A 351 -0.50 22.34 -12.34
C LYS A 351 0.91 22.81 -11.99
N CYS A 352 1.02 23.88 -11.21
CA CYS A 352 2.31 24.44 -10.79
C CYS A 352 3.14 23.44 -9.98
N VAL A 353 2.54 22.73 -9.03
CA VAL A 353 3.25 21.71 -8.24
C VAL A 353 3.74 20.57 -9.13
N HIS A 354 2.94 20.13 -10.10
CA HIS A 354 3.32 19.07 -11.05
C HIS A 354 4.43 19.48 -12.01
N ASP A 355 4.43 20.74 -12.44
CA ASP A 355 5.44 21.30 -13.35
C ASP A 355 6.78 21.58 -12.64
N ASN A 356 6.76 21.77 -11.32
CA ASN A 356 7.94 22.11 -10.52
C ASN A 356 8.37 20.97 -9.59
N ARG A 357 7.76 19.79 -9.71
CA ARG A 357 8.20 18.58 -9.00
C ARG A 357 9.52 18.12 -9.62
N SER A 358 10.62 18.36 -8.90
CA SER A 358 11.99 17.94 -9.24
C SER A 358 12.52 16.94 -8.24
#